data_AF-A0A963IC44-F1
#
_entry.id   AF-A0A963IC44-F1
#
_cell.length_a   1.000
_cell.length_b   1.000
_cell.length_c   1.000
_cell.angle_alpha   90.00
_cell.angle_beta   90.00
_cell.angle_gamma   90.00
#
_symmetry.space_group_name_H-M   'P 1'
#
loop_
_entity.id
_entity.type
_entity.pdbx_description
1 polymer ?
#
loop_
_entity_poly.entity_id
_entity_poly.type
_entity_poly.pdbx_seq_one_letter_code
_entity_poly.pdbx_strand_id
1 'polypeptide(L)'
;AVKGGRDRAECRAVAYAIGQSPLVKTAFFASDPNLGRILAAIGYAGIDDLDVSQLRVWLGDVLVAEHGGRAASYREEDGARVMAESEIETIVDLARGDAEATVWTCDFSYDYVKINADYRS
;
A
#
# COMPACT_ATOMS: atom_id res chain seq x y z
N ALA A 1 -2.61 0.27 7.67
CA ALA A 1 -1.77 -0.40 8.69
C ALA A 1 -1.18 -1.70 8.14
N VAL A 2 -0.01 -2.13 8.62
CA VAL A 2 0.53 -3.47 8.35
C VAL A 2 0.44 -4.29 9.63
N LYS A 3 -0.22 -5.43 9.58
CA LYS A 3 -0.48 -6.34 10.71
C LYS A 3 -0.05 -7.76 10.38
N GLY A 4 -0.11 -8.63 11.37
CA GLY A 4 0.16 -10.05 11.20
C GLY A 4 1.63 -10.36 10.95
N GLY A 5 2.56 -9.44 11.26
CA GLY A 5 3.99 -9.66 11.06
C GLY A 5 4.62 -10.42 12.21
N ARG A 6 5.81 -10.99 11.98
CA ARG A 6 6.60 -11.66 13.02
C ARG A 6 7.04 -10.71 14.12
N ASP A 7 7.45 -9.51 13.73
CA ASP A 7 7.83 -8.44 14.64
C ASP A 7 7.47 -7.07 14.05
N ARG A 8 7.61 -6.02 14.89
CA ARG A 8 7.27 -4.66 14.50
C ARG A 8 8.22 -4.09 13.43
N ALA A 9 9.45 -4.57 13.34
CA ALA A 9 10.40 -4.09 12.34
C ALA A 9 10.00 -4.57 10.93
N GLU A 10 9.57 -5.82 10.81
CA GLU A 10 9.01 -6.40 9.60
C GLU A 10 7.77 -5.62 9.11
N CYS A 11 6.80 -5.36 9.99
CA CYS A 11 5.62 -4.57 9.63
C CYS A 11 5.98 -3.15 9.17
N ARG A 12 6.97 -2.52 9.83
CA ARG A 12 7.46 -1.19 9.42
C ARG A 12 8.15 -1.23 8.07
N ALA A 13 8.94 -2.27 7.78
CA ALA A 13 9.62 -2.40 6.50
C ALA A 13 8.63 -2.40 5.34
N VAL A 14 7.54 -3.19 5.45
CA VAL A 14 6.44 -3.20 4.46
C VAL A 14 5.73 -1.86 4.40
N ALA A 15 5.39 -1.27 5.55
CA ALA A 15 4.68 0.00 5.61
C ALA A 15 5.49 1.14 4.96
N TYR A 16 6.80 1.18 5.18
CA TYR A 16 7.70 2.14 4.54
C TYR A 16 7.86 1.84 3.05
N ALA A 17 8.01 0.58 2.64
CA ALA A 17 8.13 0.22 1.23
C ALA A 17 6.92 0.72 0.42
N ILE A 18 5.70 0.53 0.93
CA ILE A 18 4.47 1.07 0.33
C ILE A 18 4.48 2.60 0.40
N GLY A 19 4.70 3.16 1.60
CA GLY A 19 4.54 4.59 1.85
C GLY A 19 5.58 5.48 1.16
N GLN A 20 6.74 4.94 0.81
CA GLN A 20 7.82 5.62 0.11
C GLN A 20 7.83 5.34 -1.40
N SER A 21 7.05 4.37 -1.88
CA SER A 21 7.01 4.03 -3.30
C SER A 21 6.45 5.18 -4.15
N PRO A 22 7.23 5.77 -5.08
CA PRO A 22 6.72 6.80 -5.97
C PRO A 22 5.57 6.29 -6.86
N LEU A 23 5.61 5.01 -7.25
CA LEU A 23 4.56 4.40 -8.06
C LEU A 23 3.26 4.26 -7.28
N VAL A 24 3.31 3.85 -6.01
CA VAL A 24 2.12 3.79 -5.16
C VAL A 24 1.57 5.21 -4.93
N LYS A 25 2.43 6.15 -4.54
CA LYS A 25 2.02 7.54 -4.25
C LYS A 25 1.42 8.25 -5.46
N THR A 26 1.92 7.98 -6.67
CA THR A 26 1.33 8.53 -7.92
C THR A 26 0.03 7.82 -8.31
N ALA A 27 -0.14 6.53 -7.97
CA ALA A 27 -1.42 5.86 -8.14
C ALA A 27 -2.50 6.46 -7.23
N PHE A 28 -2.15 6.74 -5.96
CA PHE A 28 -3.04 7.45 -5.03
C PHE A 28 -3.40 8.86 -5.54
N PHE A 29 -2.44 9.62 -6.06
CA PHE A 29 -2.70 10.92 -6.67
C PHE A 29 -3.70 10.84 -7.84
N ALA A 30 -3.60 9.80 -8.66
CA ALA A 30 -4.46 9.59 -9.81
C ALA A 30 -5.81 8.93 -9.48
N SER A 31 -6.08 8.67 -8.19
CA SER A 31 -7.20 7.83 -7.74
C SER A 31 -7.28 6.48 -8.47
N ASP A 32 -6.12 5.91 -8.83
CA ASP A 32 -5.99 4.62 -9.52
C ASP A 32 -5.75 3.51 -8.49
N PRO A 33 -6.68 2.54 -8.32
CA PRO A 33 -6.51 1.41 -7.40
C PRO A 33 -5.55 0.35 -7.96
N ASN A 34 -4.31 0.77 -8.20
CA ASN A 34 -3.28 -0.02 -8.86
C ASN A 34 -2.65 -1.05 -7.90
N LEU A 35 -3.35 -2.18 -7.76
CA LEU A 35 -2.94 -3.27 -6.88
C LEU A 35 -1.53 -3.77 -7.18
N GLY A 36 -1.15 -3.85 -8.46
CA GLY A 36 0.17 -4.34 -8.88
C GLY A 36 1.32 -3.53 -8.27
N ARG A 37 1.16 -2.21 -8.15
CA ARG A 37 2.18 -1.33 -7.53
C ARG A 37 2.28 -1.56 -6.03
N ILE A 38 1.16 -1.79 -5.34
CA ILE A 38 1.13 -2.08 -3.90
C ILE A 38 1.79 -3.45 -3.62
N LEU A 39 1.42 -4.49 -4.38
CA LEU A 39 2.00 -5.82 -4.25
C LEU A 39 3.50 -5.83 -4.58
N ALA A 40 3.93 -5.08 -5.60
CA ALA A 40 5.35 -4.92 -5.90
C ALA A 40 6.10 -4.27 -4.73
N ALA A 41 5.50 -3.26 -4.09
CA ALA A 41 6.09 -2.59 -2.92
C ALA A 41 6.25 -3.52 -1.72
N ILE A 42 5.25 -4.37 -1.46
CA ILE A 42 5.37 -5.43 -0.46
C ILE A 42 6.49 -6.39 -0.82
N GLY A 43 6.59 -6.79 -2.10
CA GLY A 43 7.58 -7.75 -2.59
C GLY A 43 9.03 -7.29 -2.43
N TYR A 44 9.33 -5.99 -2.55
CA TYR A 44 10.69 -5.46 -2.31
C TYR A 44 10.93 -4.94 -0.89
N ALA A 45 10.03 -5.21 0.07
CA ALA A 45 10.16 -4.72 1.45
C ALA A 45 11.33 -5.33 2.24
N GLY A 46 12.13 -6.22 1.65
CA GLY A 46 13.29 -6.84 2.27
C GLY A 46 12.95 -8.00 3.19
N ILE A 47 11.86 -8.72 2.90
CA ILE A 47 11.42 -9.91 3.63
C ILE A 47 11.57 -11.13 2.71
N ASP A 48 12.67 -11.85 2.86
CA ASP A 48 13.06 -12.92 1.92
C ASP A 48 12.17 -14.17 2.00
N ASP A 49 11.54 -14.41 3.15
CA ASP A 49 10.74 -15.60 3.45
C ASP A 49 9.23 -15.30 3.57
N LEU A 50 8.75 -14.25 2.91
CA LEU A 50 7.34 -13.88 2.93
C LEU A 50 6.51 -14.84 2.05
N ASP A 51 5.55 -15.55 2.66
CA ASP A 51 4.59 -16.36 1.92
C ASP A 51 3.45 -15.48 1.36
N VAL A 52 3.57 -15.14 0.08
CA VAL A 52 2.61 -14.30 -0.64
C VAL A 52 1.22 -14.95 -0.76
N SER A 53 1.11 -16.28 -0.61
CA SER A 53 -0.18 -16.99 -0.67
C SER A 53 -1.06 -16.76 0.56
N GLN A 54 -0.47 -16.38 1.69
CA GLN A 54 -1.19 -16.11 2.95
C GLN A 54 -1.52 -14.62 3.11
N LEU A 55 -0.88 -13.76 2.32
CA LEU A 55 -1.02 -12.32 2.41
C LEU A 55 -2.41 -11.86 1.98
N ARG A 56 -2.93 -10.85 2.68
CA ARG A 56 -4.18 -10.17 2.34
C ARG A 56 -3.97 -8.66 2.33
N VAL A 57 -4.58 -7.99 1.36
CA VAL A 57 -4.52 -6.53 1.22
C VAL A 57 -5.92 -5.96 1.09
N TRP A 58 -6.18 -4.88 1.82
CA TRP A 58 -7.40 -4.08 1.71
C TRP A 58 -7.08 -2.64 1.36
N LEU A 59 -7.98 -2.03 0.60
CA LEU A 59 -8.12 -0.59 0.48
C LEU A 59 -9.41 -0.20 1.20
N GLY A 60 -9.31 0.55 2.30
CA GLY A 60 -10.43 0.77 3.21
C GLY A 60 -11.03 -0.56 3.66
N ASP A 61 -12.31 -0.74 3.36
CA ASP A 61 -13.08 -1.96 3.64
C ASP A 61 -13.03 -3.01 2.51
N VAL A 62 -12.40 -2.71 1.38
CA VAL A 62 -12.40 -3.54 0.18
C VAL A 62 -11.21 -4.48 0.17
N LEU A 63 -11.45 -5.79 0.20
CA LEU A 63 -10.42 -6.81 0.00
C LEU A 63 -9.98 -6.80 -1.48
N VAL A 64 -8.74 -6.42 -1.74
CA VAL A 64 -8.21 -6.25 -3.11
C VAL A 64 -7.26 -7.37 -3.51
N ALA A 65 -6.57 -8.00 -2.56
CA ALA A 65 -5.70 -9.15 -2.82
C ALA A 65 -5.76 -10.18 -1.70
N GLU A 66 -5.72 -11.45 -2.11
CA GLU A 66 -5.59 -12.63 -1.26
C GLU A 66 -5.03 -13.79 -2.10
N HIS A 67 -4.54 -14.84 -1.45
CA HIS A 67 -4.09 -16.06 -2.14
C HIS A 67 -3.05 -15.82 -3.24
N GLY A 68 -2.19 -14.82 -3.04
CA GLY A 68 -1.14 -14.42 -3.97
C GLY A 68 -1.61 -13.72 -5.25
N GLY A 69 -2.87 -13.29 -5.31
CA GLY A 69 -3.42 -12.59 -6.47
C GLY A 69 -4.49 -11.58 -6.11
N ARG A 70 -5.15 -11.05 -7.15
CA ARG A 70 -6.36 -10.23 -7.01
C ARG A 70 -7.45 -11.05 -6.33
N ALA A 71 -8.10 -10.48 -5.32
CA ALA A 71 -9.18 -11.16 -4.63
C ALA A 71 -10.34 -11.48 -5.59
N ALA A 72 -10.92 -12.67 -5.46
CA ALA A 72 -11.96 -13.13 -6.38
C ALA A 72 -13.24 -12.27 -6.28
N SER A 73 -13.47 -11.67 -5.11
CA SER A 73 -14.57 -10.75 -4.84
C SER A 73 -14.31 -9.32 -5.32
N TYR A 74 -13.07 -8.97 -5.69
CA TYR A 74 -12.70 -7.59 -5.96
C TYR A 74 -13.26 -7.08 -7.30
N ARG A 75 -14.04 -5.98 -7.23
CA ARG A 75 -14.52 -5.22 -8.38
C ARG A 75 -13.79 -3.87 -8.43
N GLU A 76 -13.42 -3.43 -9.62
CA GLU A 76 -12.63 -2.20 -9.80
C GLU A 76 -13.37 -0.95 -9.31
N GLU A 77 -14.70 -0.94 -9.43
CA GLU A 77 -15.54 0.14 -8.91
C GLU A 77 -15.47 0.29 -7.38
N ASP A 78 -15.26 -0.80 -6.64
CA ASP A 78 -15.10 -0.75 -5.18
C ASP A 78 -13.77 -0.10 -4.80
N GLY A 79 -12.70 -0.42 -5.51
CA GLY A 79 -11.40 0.21 -5.33
C GLY A 79 -11.42 1.68 -5.73
N ALA A 80 -12.08 2.02 -6.85
CA ALA A 80 -12.24 3.39 -7.30
C ALA A 80 -13.03 4.25 -6.31
N ARG A 81 -14.06 3.68 -5.65
CA ARG A 81 -14.81 4.36 -4.58
C ARG A 81 -13.89 4.77 -3.44
N VAL A 82 -13.07 3.85 -2.94
CA VAL A 82 -12.13 4.14 -1.84
C VAL A 82 -11.07 5.17 -2.27
N MET A 83 -10.57 5.07 -3.50
CA MET A 83 -9.58 6.00 -4.05
C MET A 83 -10.12 7.42 -4.30
N ALA A 84 -11.44 7.61 -4.29
CA ALA A 84 -12.07 8.93 -4.37
C ALA A 84 -12.14 9.65 -3.00
N GLU A 85 -11.84 8.95 -1.92
CA GLU A 85 -11.82 9.51 -0.57
C GLU A 85 -10.57 10.37 -0.33
N SER A 86 -10.67 11.34 0.58
CA SER A 86 -9.53 12.19 0.94
C SER A 86 -8.47 11.46 1.77
N GLU A 87 -8.88 10.41 2.49
CA GLU A 87 -8.00 9.54 3.27
C GLU A 87 -8.13 8.11 2.73
N ILE A 88 -7.04 7.56 2.21
CA ILE A 88 -7.01 6.22 1.65
C ILE A 88 -6.34 5.29 2.66
N GLU A 89 -7.13 4.48 3.33
CA GLU A 89 -6.57 3.44 4.21
C GLU A 89 -6.07 2.27 3.37
N THR A 90 -4.81 1.87 3.56
CA THR A 90 -4.27 0.62 3.01
C THR A 90 -3.91 -0.32 4.16
N ILE A 91 -4.53 -1.50 4.19
CA ILE A 91 -4.29 -2.52 5.21
C ILE A 91 -3.59 -3.71 4.56
N VAL A 92 -2.49 -4.16 5.16
CA VAL A 92 -1.79 -5.39 4.75
C VAL A 92 -1.73 -6.33 5.95
N ASP A 93 -2.14 -7.57 5.74
CA ASP A 93 -1.97 -8.65 6.71
C ASP A 93 -0.97 -9.66 6.18
N LEU A 94 0.15 -9.82 6.90
CA LEU A 94 1.23 -10.72 6.56
C LEU A 94 0.98 -12.17 7.03
N ALA A 95 -0.07 -12.40 7.84
CA ALA A 95 -0.52 -13.72 8.28
C ALA A 95 0.57 -14.63 8.90
N ARG A 96 1.52 -14.04 9.63
CA ARG A 96 2.72 -14.75 10.12
C ARG A 96 3.13 -14.42 11.57
N GLY A 97 2.29 -13.71 12.31
CA GLY A 97 2.50 -13.35 13.71
C GLY A 97 1.45 -12.37 14.20
N ASP A 98 1.72 -11.68 15.31
CA ASP A 98 0.77 -10.77 15.98
C ASP A 98 1.24 -9.32 16.00
N ALA A 99 2.38 -9.01 15.35
CA ALA A 99 2.91 -7.65 15.33
C ALA A 99 2.17 -6.76 14.33
N GLU A 100 2.17 -5.46 14.63
CA GLU A 100 1.59 -4.44 13.78
C GLU A 100 2.41 -3.14 13.77
N ALA A 101 2.27 -2.39 12.68
CA ALA A 101 2.79 -1.04 12.55
C ALA A 101 1.92 -0.21 11.60
N THR A 102 1.81 1.09 11.89
CA THR A 102 1.14 2.07 11.03
C THR A 102 2.12 3.16 10.64
N VAL A 103 2.12 3.52 9.37
CA VAL A 103 2.85 4.65 8.79
C VAL A 103 1.85 5.51 8.04
N TRP A 104 1.99 6.82 8.17
CA TRP A 104 1.25 7.81 7.40
C TRP A 104 2.11 8.30 6.25
N THR A 105 1.51 8.44 5.08
CA THR A 105 2.13 9.05 3.90
C THR A 105 1.09 9.90 3.19
N CYS A 106 1.53 10.62 2.17
CA CYS A 106 0.66 11.34 1.23
C CYS A 106 0.81 10.76 -0.19
N ASP A 107 0.10 11.33 -1.14
CA ASP A 107 0.29 11.09 -2.56
C ASP A 107 1.57 11.77 -3.10
N PHE A 108 1.81 11.68 -4.41
CA PHE A 108 2.88 12.39 -5.11
C PHE A 108 2.28 13.15 -6.28
N SER A 109 1.87 14.40 -6.02
CA SER A 109 1.19 15.28 -6.97
C SER A 109 2.15 16.12 -7.84
N TYR A 110 1.59 16.78 -8.85
CA TYR A 110 2.32 17.80 -9.62
C TYR A 110 2.78 18.97 -8.75
N ASP A 111 1.98 19.39 -7.77
CA ASP A 111 2.31 20.51 -6.88
C ASP A 111 3.51 20.19 -6.00
N TYR A 112 3.67 18.94 -5.57
CA TYR A 112 4.89 18.51 -4.88
C TYR A 112 6.14 18.78 -5.74
N VAL A 113 6.09 18.45 -7.03
CA VAL A 113 7.20 18.71 -7.96
C VAL A 113 7.43 20.21 -8.11
N LYS A 114 6.37 20.96 -8.40
CA LYS A 114 6.42 22.41 -8.64
C LYS A 114 7.03 23.15 -7.45
N ILE A 115 6.52 22.90 -6.24
CA ILE A 115 6.99 23.56 -5.01
C ILE A 115 8.48 23.29 -4.78
N ASN A 116 8.96 22.07 -5.02
CA ASN A 116 10.34 21.69 -4.75
C ASN A 116 11.31 22.02 -5.90
N ALA A 117 10.83 22.21 -7.13
CA ALA A 117 11.63 22.63 -8.28
C ALA A 117 11.85 24.15 -8.31
N ASP A 118 10.83 24.93 -7.93
CA ASP A 118 10.83 26.40 -8.05
C ASP A 118 11.42 27.11 -6.81
N TYR A 119 11.97 26.36 -5.84
CA TYR A 119 12.41 26.89 -4.53
C TYR A 119 13.54 27.93 -4.59
N ARG A 120 14.25 28.04 -5.73
CA ARG A 120 15.39 28.97 -5.92
C ARG A 120 15.36 29.73 -7.25
N SER A 121 14.20 29.81 -7.91
CA SER A 121 13.99 30.66 -9.09
C SER A 121 13.50 32.05 -8.73
#